data_AF-A0A3P7JBJ8-F1
#
_entry.id   AF-A0A3P7JBJ8-F1
#
_cell.length_a   1.000
_cell.length_b   1.000
_cell.length_c   1.000
_cell.angle_alpha   90.00
_cell.angle_beta   90.00
_cell.angle_gamma   90.00
#
_symmetry.space_group_name_H-M   'P 1'
#
loop_
_entity.id
_entity.type
_entity.pdbx_description
1 polymer ?
#
loop_
_entity_poly.entity_id
_entity_poly.type
_entity_poly.pdbx_seq_one_letter_code
_entity_poly.pdbx_strand_id
1 'polypeptide(L)' 'MATVNIRGVDVMFPFSPYQCQIAYMDKVIEAIEMKFDAALESPTGTGKTLSLLCSTLAWLQRQKLKMQASFGE' A
#
# COMPACT_ATOMS: atom_id res chain seq x y z
N MET A 1 1.40 15.51 4.66
CA MET A 1 1.72 14.13 4.24
C MET A 1 2.18 13.35 5.46
N ALA A 2 1.62 12.16 5.66
CA ALA A 2 2.02 11.22 6.70
C ALA A 2 2.56 9.95 6.03
N THR A 3 3.56 9.32 6.61
CA THR A 3 4.07 8.02 6.15
C THR A 3 3.68 6.95 7.14
N VAL A 4 3.08 5.87 6.67
CA VAL A 4 2.71 4.71 7.49
C VAL A 4 3.41 3.49 6.95
N ASN A 5 4.11 2.77 7.83
CA ASN A 5 4.73 1.50 7.47
C ASN A 5 3.68 0.38 7.55
N ILE A 6 3.45 -0.30 6.43
CA ILE A 6 2.49 -1.40 6.30
C ILE A 6 3.22 -2.57 5.65
N ARG A 7 3.41 -3.68 6.39
CA ARG A 7 4.16 -4.87 5.92
C ARG A 7 5.57 -4.55 5.40
N GLY A 8 6.24 -3.59 6.02
CA GLY A 8 7.56 -3.11 5.60
C GLY A 8 7.55 -2.31 4.29
N VAL A 9 6.37 -1.85 3.84
CA VAL A 9 6.21 -0.86 2.77
C VAL A 9 5.90 0.49 3.41
N ASP A 10 6.70 1.50 3.11
CA ASP A 10 6.42 2.87 3.54
C ASP A 10 5.41 3.52 2.60
N VAL A 11 4.18 3.68 3.08
CA VAL A 11 3.08 4.26 2.31
C VAL A 11 2.95 5.74 2.65
N MET A 12 3.24 6.61 1.68
CA MET A 12 3.00 8.04 1.78
C MET A 12 1.52 8.35 1.52
N PHE A 13 0.86 8.95 2.52
CA PHE A 13 -0.54 9.34 2.47
C PHE A 13 -0.68 10.85 2.59
N PRO A 14 -1.61 11.51 1.87
CA PRO A 14 -1.72 12.97 1.88
C PRO A 14 -2.06 13.55 3.26
N PHE A 15 -2.82 12.79 4.06
CA PHE A 15 -3.27 13.17 5.42
C PHE A 15 -2.93 12.07 6.43
N SER A 16 -3.28 12.26 7.71
CA SER A 16 -3.23 11.15 8.67
C SER A 16 -4.32 10.15 8.32
N PRO A 17 -3.98 8.89 7.97
CA PRO A 17 -4.98 7.93 7.51
C PRO A 17 -5.83 7.42 8.67
N TYR A 18 -7.10 7.15 8.40
CA TYR A 18 -8.00 6.48 9.32
C TYR A 18 -7.64 5.00 9.47
N GLN A 19 -8.05 4.39 10.59
CA GLN A 19 -7.79 2.97 10.84
C GLN A 19 -8.34 2.06 9.73
N CYS A 20 -9.51 2.38 9.17
CA CYS A 20 -10.08 1.62 8.05
C CYS A 20 -9.26 1.74 6.77
N GLN A 21 -8.64 2.90 6.50
CA GLN A 21 -7.76 3.10 5.35
C GLN A 21 -6.47 2.29 5.53
N ILE A 22 -5.90 2.26 6.75
CA ILE A 22 -4.72 1.45 7.07
C ILE A 22 -5.04 -0.04 6.86
N ALA A 23 -6.17 -0.53 7.38
CA ALA A 23 -6.60 -1.91 7.19
C ALA A 23 -6.83 -2.26 5.71
N TYR A 24 -7.43 -1.34 4.94
CA TYR A 24 -7.62 -1.52 3.51
C TYR A 24 -6.28 -1.61 2.77
N MET A 25 -5.35 -0.70 3.05
CA MET A 25 -4.01 -0.69 2.47
C MET A 25 -3.20 -1.94 2.84
N ASP A 26 -3.32 -2.46 4.07
CA ASP A 26 -2.72 -3.74 4.48
C ASP A 26 -3.19 -4.89 3.59
N LYS A 27 -4.50 -5.00 3.36
CA LYS A 27 -5.06 -6.05 2.51
C LYS A 27 -4.69 -5.91 1.05
N VAL A 28 -4.58 -4.68 0.53
CA VAL A 28 -4.06 -4.43 -0.83
C VAL A 28 -2.61 -4.92 -0.94
N ILE A 29 -1.75 -4.54 -0.01
CA ILE A 29 -0.33 -4.94 -0.04
C ILE A 29 -0.18 -6.44 0.09
N GLU A 30 -0.95 -7.07 1.00
CA GLU A 30 -1.00 -8.53 1.16
C GLU A 30 -1.36 -9.25 -0.14
N ALA A 31 -2.44 -8.85 -0.79
CA ALA A 31 -2.92 -9.46 -2.03
C ALA A 31 -1.87 -9.37 -3.15
N ILE A 32 -1.24 -8.20 -3.30
CA ILE A 32 -0.20 -8.00 -4.32
C ILE A 32 1.06 -8.83 -4.00
N GLU A 33 1.52 -8.82 -2.75
CA GLU A 33 2.76 -9.51 -2.35
C GLU A 33 2.61 -11.04 -2.39
N MET A 34 1.43 -11.55 -2.01
CA MET A 34 1.12 -12.98 -2.02
C MET A 34 0.54 -13.48 -3.35
N LYS A 35 0.30 -12.58 -4.32
CA LYS A 35 -0.19 -12.90 -5.67
C LYS A 35 -1.55 -13.61 -5.69
N PHE A 36 -2.53 -13.09 -4.94
CA PHE A 36 -3.91 -13.62 -4.96
C PHE A 36 -4.94 -12.53 -5.21
N ASP A 37 -6.11 -12.93 -5.70
CA ASP A 37 -7.24 -12.03 -5.94
C ASP A 37 -7.96 -11.66 -4.64
N ALA A 38 -8.20 -10.37 -4.41
CA ALA A 38 -8.86 -9.88 -3.20
C ALA A 38 -10.13 -9.08 -3.52
N ALA A 39 -11.25 -9.46 -2.92
CA ALA A 39 -12.50 -8.69 -2.92
C ALA A 39 -12.57 -7.84 -1.64
N LEU A 40 -12.17 -6.56 -1.74
CA LEU A 40 -12.10 -5.66 -0.60
C LEU A 40 -13.27 -4.66 -0.58
N GLU A 41 -14.03 -4.69 0.50
CA GLU A 41 -15.07 -3.71 0.80
C GLU A 41 -14.58 -2.66 1.81
N SER A 42 -15.06 -1.44 1.60
CA SER A 42 -14.83 -0.31 2.50
C SER A 42 -16.10 0.53 2.52
N PRO A 43 -16.48 1.13 3.66
CA PRO A 43 -17.57 2.10 3.71
C PRO A 43 -17.37 3.22 2.68
N THR A 44 -18.47 3.78 2.18
CA THR A 44 -18.41 4.92 1.25
C THR A 44 -17.84 6.17 1.94
N GLY A 45 -17.19 7.05 1.18
CA GLY A 45 -16.65 8.31 1.70
C GLY A 45 -15.33 8.20 2.48
N THR A 46 -14.77 7.01 2.68
CA THR A 46 -13.50 6.82 3.40
C THR A 46 -12.26 6.90 2.51
N GLY A 47 -12.39 7.24 1.23
CA GLY A 47 -11.24 7.35 0.32
C GLY A 47 -10.65 5.98 -0.11
N LYS A 48 -11.50 5.03 -0.49
CA LYS A 48 -11.09 3.72 -1.05
C LYS A 48 -10.09 3.85 -2.20
N THR A 49 -10.41 4.69 -3.19
CA THR A 49 -9.55 4.93 -4.36
C THR A 49 -8.19 5.49 -3.96
N LEU A 50 -8.17 6.44 -3.02
CA LEU A 50 -6.94 7.02 -2.51
C LEU A 50 -6.08 5.97 -1.80
N SER A 51 -6.70 5.18 -0.92
CA SER A 51 -6.06 4.08 -0.20
C SER A 51 -5.44 3.06 -1.17
N LEU A 52 -6.22 2.61 -2.16
CA LEU A 52 -5.78 1.67 -3.18
C LEU A 52 -4.56 2.19 -3.96
N LEU A 53 -4.60 3.45 -4.42
CA LEU A 53 -3.53 4.05 -5.20
C LEU A 53 -2.25 4.22 -4.36
N CYS A 54 -2.36 4.80 -3.16
CA CYS A 54 -1.23 5.02 -2.28
C CYS A 54 -0.50 3.71 -1.93
N SER A 55 -1.24 2.67 -1.52
CA SER A 55 -0.63 1.38 -1.16
C SER A 55 0.00 0.68 -2.36
N THR A 56 -0.65 0.72 -3.52
CA THR A 56 -0.14 0.06 -4.74
C THR A 56 1.13 0.73 -5.26
N LEU A 57 1.15 2.08 -5.30
CA LEU A 57 2.32 2.84 -5.74
C LEU A 57 3.50 2.68 -4.79
N ALA A 58 3.25 2.70 -3.48
CA ALA A 58 4.28 2.49 -2.47
C ALA A 58 4.91 1.09 -2.58
N TRP A 59 4.08 0.05 -2.77
CA TRP A 59 4.57 -1.30 -3.02
C TRP A 59 5.42 -1.37 -4.29
N LEU A 60 4.96 -0.77 -5.39
CA LEU A 60 5.69 -0.75 -6.66
C LEU A 60 7.06 -0.06 -6.53
N GLN A 61 7.12 1.06 -5.81
CA GLN A 61 8.36 1.79 -5.57
C GLN A 61 9.35 0.93 -4.75
N ARG A 62 8.88 0.25 -3.70
CA ARG A 62 9.69 -0.70 -2.93
C ARG A 62 10.26 -1.82 -3.80
N GLN A 63 9.44 -2.38 -4.71
CA GLN A 63 9.91 -3.45 -5.61
C GLN A 63 10.97 -2.96 -6.60
N LYS A 64 10.81 -1.75 -7.14
CA LYS A 64 11.84 -1.15 -8.01
C LYS A 64 13.16 -0.98 -7.28
N LEU A 65 13.14 -0.50 -6.04
CA LEU A 65 14.35 -0.35 -5.22
C LEU A 65 15.02 -1.69 -4.91
N LYS A 66 14.24 -2.73 -4.54
CA LYS A 66 14.75 -4.10 -4.34
C LYS A 66 15.42 -4.65 -5.60
N MET A 67 14.80 -4.44 -6.77
CA MET A 67 15.33 -4.91 -8.05
C MET A 67 16.64 -4.19 -8.43
N GLN A 68 16.75 -2.89 -8.16
CA GLN A 68 17.98 -2.12 -8.40
C GLN A 68 19.11 -2.52 -7.46
N ALA A 69 18.82 -2.76 -6.18
CA ALA A 69 19.81 -3.23 -5.20
C ALA A 69 20.40 -4.58 -5.59
N SER A 70 19.58 -5.49 -6.14
CA SER A 70 20.03 -6.80 -6.64
C SER A 70 20.89 -6.74 -7.91
N PHE A 71 20.99 -5.58 -8.59
CA PHE A 71 21.77 -5.42 -9.82
C PHE A 71 23.12 -4.73 -9.59
N GLY A 72 23.38 -4.28 -8.35
CA GLY A 72 24.61 -3.60 -7.94
C GLY A 72 25.64 -4.50 -7.25
N GLU A 73 25.36 -5.80 -7.14
CA GLU A 73 26.30 -6.86 -6.70
C GLU A 73 26.73 -7.70 -7.91
#